data_AF-A0A2A9E8G2-F1
#
_entry.id   AF-A0A2A9E8G2-F1
#
_cell.length_a   1.000
_cell.length_b   1.000
_cell.length_c   1.000
_cell.angle_alpha   90.00
_cell.angle_beta   90.00
_cell.angle_gamma   90.00
#
_symmetry.space_group_name_H-M   'P 1'
#
loop_
_entity.id
_entity.type
_entity.pdbx_description
1 polymer ?
#
loop_
_entity_poly.entity_id
_entity_poly.type
_entity_poly.pdbx_seq_one_letter_code
_entity_poly.pdbx_strand_id
1 'polypeptide(L)'
;MRTGPASPDEHDDRPRGPLTQPAGWDVPARDAGSSVHWSVMNHDPQRSLPGWTRGGVPPRAQSRRAHAPAFPVSGAWREGDPQGDRRFADIGALELEAGGIIPAVRVAYETWGTLNAAGDNAVLILHALTGDSHVRGAAGPGHQTAGWWNDMVGPGAPIDTDRYFVVAPNVVGGCQGTTGPSSIAPDGRPWGSQFPVVTVRDQVAAEIELSRMLGIDAWQFVVGASMGGLRVLEWAILGPEAGIAVESIGVIASAAQTSGDQIAWAHPQLTAIHADPRFRGGDYYEAAPGDGPHVGLGIARQIAHTTYRSAVELDERFGRIPQGGEDPMRGGRFAVQSYLDHHASKLARRFDANSYVVLTESMLTHDLGRDRGGVMTALRSITARTLVVAVETDRLFLPAESRRIADLVPGAEPAHVLRSDLGHDGFLIEFDQLGPLVVDFLARATRSGA
;
A
#
# COMPACT_ATOMS: atom_id res chain seq x y z
N MET A 1 43.79 -42.57 34.02
CA MET A 1 42.55 -42.26 33.27
C MET A 1 42.95 -41.48 32.03
N ARG A 2 42.51 -41.95 30.86
CA ARG A 2 43.11 -41.65 29.55
C ARG A 2 42.75 -40.25 29.02
N THR A 3 43.71 -39.74 28.25
CA THR A 3 43.81 -38.52 27.44
C THR A 3 42.98 -38.58 26.14
N GLY A 4 42.58 -37.41 25.61
CA GLY A 4 42.36 -37.23 24.15
C GLY A 4 41.13 -36.39 23.74
N PRO A 5 41.28 -35.35 22.87
CA PRO A 5 40.23 -34.42 22.43
C PRO A 5 39.57 -34.83 21.09
N ALA A 6 38.45 -34.20 20.71
CA ALA A 6 37.86 -34.32 19.37
C ALA A 6 37.35 -32.96 18.84
N SER A 7 37.68 -32.72 17.57
CA SER A 7 37.42 -31.56 16.70
C SER A 7 35.94 -31.31 16.35
N PRO A 8 35.63 -30.16 15.71
CA PRO A 8 34.34 -29.86 15.08
C PRO A 8 34.36 -30.24 13.58
N ASP A 9 33.38 -31.02 13.14
CA ASP A 9 33.03 -31.34 11.76
C ASP A 9 31.48 -31.32 11.69
N GLU A 10 30.75 -31.02 10.62
CA GLU A 10 31.00 -30.65 9.22
C GLU A 10 29.63 -30.22 8.67
N HIS A 11 29.62 -29.45 7.58
CA HIS A 11 28.45 -29.14 6.76
C HIS A 11 27.78 -30.43 6.21
N ASP A 12 26.48 -30.65 6.46
CA ASP A 12 25.67 -31.63 5.72
C ASP A 12 25.00 -30.94 4.52
N ASP A 13 25.77 -30.82 3.44
CA ASP A 13 25.28 -30.53 2.10
C ASP A 13 24.88 -31.86 1.44
N ARG A 14 23.58 -32.19 1.46
CA ARG A 14 23.02 -33.25 0.62
C ARG A 14 21.75 -32.79 -0.12
N PRO A 15 21.64 -33.09 -1.43
CA PRO A 15 20.58 -32.57 -2.28
C PRO A 15 19.25 -33.27 -1.98
N ARG A 16 18.21 -32.47 -1.69
CA ARG A 16 16.82 -32.95 -1.67
C ARG A 16 16.37 -33.18 -3.12
N GLY A 17 15.87 -34.38 -3.40
CA GLY A 17 15.39 -34.80 -4.72
C GLY A 17 14.20 -33.98 -5.25
N PRO A 18 13.84 -34.15 -6.53
CA PRO A 18 12.89 -33.27 -7.21
C PRO A 18 11.48 -33.36 -6.60
N LEU A 19 10.93 -32.19 -6.28
CA LEU A 19 9.52 -32.02 -5.91
C LEU A 19 8.64 -32.35 -7.12
N THR A 20 7.80 -33.36 -6.95
CA THR A 20 6.74 -33.75 -7.89
C THR A 20 5.72 -32.63 -8.05
N GLN A 21 5.42 -32.26 -9.30
CA GLN A 21 4.35 -31.33 -9.67
C GLN A 21 2.97 -31.87 -9.25
N PRO A 22 2.06 -31.05 -8.69
CA PRO A 22 0.65 -31.40 -8.64
C PRO A 22 0.02 -31.23 -10.03
N ALA A 23 -0.79 -32.22 -10.40
CA ALA A 23 -1.46 -32.36 -11.68
C ALA A 23 -2.64 -31.40 -11.89
N GLY A 24 -2.84 -31.00 -13.16
CA GLY A 24 -4.15 -30.76 -13.76
C GLY A 24 -4.71 -29.34 -13.71
N TRP A 25 -4.38 -28.51 -14.71
CA TRP A 25 -5.11 -27.29 -15.06
C TRP A 25 -5.82 -27.50 -16.40
N ASP A 26 -7.15 -27.44 -16.43
CA ASP A 26 -7.89 -27.19 -17.66
C ASP A 26 -8.09 -25.67 -17.81
N VAL A 27 -7.23 -25.06 -18.63
CA VAL A 27 -7.34 -23.66 -19.05
C VAL A 27 -7.95 -23.66 -20.47
N PRO A 28 -9.13 -23.05 -20.70
CA PRO A 28 -9.63 -22.87 -22.05
C PRO A 28 -8.67 -22.01 -22.87
N ALA A 29 -8.42 -22.42 -24.11
CA ALA A 29 -7.50 -21.75 -25.03
C ALA A 29 -7.85 -20.26 -25.20
N ARG A 30 -6.79 -19.44 -25.28
CA ARG A 30 -6.86 -17.99 -25.55
C ARG A 30 -7.55 -17.70 -26.88
N ASP A 31 -8.63 -16.92 -26.86
CA ASP A 31 -9.00 -16.09 -28.00
C ASP A 31 -8.09 -14.84 -27.99
N ALA A 32 -7.13 -14.82 -28.91
CA ALA A 32 -6.25 -13.68 -29.14
C ALA A 32 -7.05 -12.56 -29.82
N GLY A 33 -7.59 -11.63 -29.03
CA GLY A 33 -8.46 -10.58 -29.57
C GLY A 33 -8.79 -9.45 -28.61
N SER A 34 -7.81 -8.87 -27.92
CA SER A 34 -7.95 -7.50 -27.38
C SER A 34 -6.59 -6.85 -27.19
N SER A 35 -6.15 -6.09 -28.19
CA SER A 35 -5.02 -5.20 -28.10
C SER A 35 -5.45 -3.92 -27.36
N VAL A 36 -4.94 -3.70 -26.14
CA VAL A 36 -5.00 -2.40 -25.49
C VAL A 36 -4.09 -1.44 -26.26
N HIS A 37 -4.70 -0.48 -26.98
CA HIS A 37 -3.97 0.51 -27.77
C HIS A 37 -3.30 1.54 -26.86
N TRP A 38 -1.98 1.41 -26.68
CA TRP A 38 -1.15 2.48 -26.13
C TRP A 38 -0.93 3.55 -27.20
N SER A 39 -1.54 4.73 -27.03
CA SER A 39 -1.26 5.90 -27.88
C SER A 39 0.13 6.44 -27.55
N VAL A 40 1.14 5.89 -28.23
CA VAL A 40 2.44 6.55 -28.41
C VAL A 40 2.21 7.69 -29.39
N MET A 41 2.39 8.94 -28.93
CA MET A 41 2.47 10.09 -29.84
C MET A 41 3.71 9.94 -30.72
N ASN A 42 3.56 9.27 -31.86
CA ASN A 42 4.53 9.30 -32.94
C ASN A 42 4.17 10.45 -33.89
N HIS A 43 5.09 11.40 -34.02
CA HIS A 43 5.05 12.40 -35.09
C HIS A 43 5.20 11.72 -36.46
N ASP A 44 4.27 12.04 -37.35
CA ASP A 44 4.20 11.63 -38.75
C ASP A 44 5.45 12.07 -39.56
N PRO A 45 6.21 11.14 -40.18
CA PRO A 45 7.37 11.48 -40.99
C PRO A 45 7.01 11.54 -42.47
N GLN A 46 6.02 12.32 -42.89
CA GLN A 46 5.76 12.58 -44.32
C GLN A 46 5.04 13.91 -44.58
N ARG A 47 5.73 15.02 -44.31
CA ARG A 47 5.46 16.31 -44.99
C ARG A 47 6.75 16.92 -45.50
N SER A 48 6.82 17.01 -46.82
CA SER A 48 7.85 17.68 -47.62
C SER A 48 7.95 19.17 -47.23
N LEU A 49 9.16 19.62 -46.89
CA LEU A 49 9.51 21.03 -46.73
C LEU A 49 10.43 21.46 -47.89
N PRO A 50 10.25 22.67 -48.46
CA PRO A 50 11.15 23.17 -49.49
C PRO A 50 12.46 23.73 -48.91
N GLY A 51 13.57 23.28 -49.50
CA GLY A 51 14.85 23.95 -49.70
C GLY A 51 15.40 24.87 -48.61
N TRP A 52 16.40 24.39 -47.86
CA TRP A 52 17.33 25.25 -47.11
C TRP A 52 18.79 24.91 -47.46
N THR A 53 19.51 25.95 -47.89
CA THR A 53 20.93 25.96 -48.25
C THR A 53 21.83 25.86 -47.01
N ARG A 54 23.05 25.31 -47.20
CA ARG A 54 24.09 25.17 -46.16
C ARG A 54 24.53 26.53 -45.64
N GLY A 55 24.43 26.75 -44.32
CA GLY A 55 25.09 27.86 -43.64
C GLY A 55 24.92 27.85 -42.12
N GLY A 56 26.02 27.67 -41.38
CA GLY A 56 26.18 28.09 -39.98
C GLY A 56 25.65 27.14 -38.90
N VAL A 57 26.56 26.60 -38.08
CA VAL A 57 26.22 26.00 -36.78
C VAL A 57 25.89 27.13 -35.81
N PRO A 58 24.66 27.23 -35.26
CA PRO A 58 24.36 28.21 -34.23
C PRO A 58 25.01 27.78 -32.90
N PRO A 59 25.48 28.72 -32.07
CA PRO A 59 26.07 28.39 -30.77
C PRO A 59 25.01 27.72 -29.88
N ARG A 60 25.42 26.66 -29.17
CA ARG A 60 24.58 25.94 -28.20
C ARG A 60 23.92 26.94 -27.25
N ALA A 61 22.61 27.10 -27.37
CA ALA A 61 21.81 27.73 -26.34
C ALA A 61 21.97 26.86 -25.08
N GLN A 62 22.67 27.39 -24.06
CA GLN A 62 22.59 26.85 -22.72
C GLN A 62 21.13 27.00 -22.31
N SER A 63 20.36 25.92 -22.40
CA SER A 63 19.07 25.87 -21.74
C SER A 63 19.36 26.05 -20.26
N ARG A 64 18.98 27.20 -19.71
CA ARG A 64 18.84 27.35 -18.27
C ARG A 64 17.82 26.30 -17.86
N ARG A 65 18.28 25.14 -17.41
CA ARG A 65 17.44 24.19 -16.67
C ARG A 65 16.91 25.00 -15.49
N ALA A 66 15.63 25.36 -15.53
CA ALA A 66 14.93 25.78 -14.34
C ALA A 66 15.25 24.73 -13.28
N HIS A 67 15.85 25.14 -12.16
CA HIS A 67 16.15 24.20 -11.09
C HIS A 67 14.81 23.60 -10.67
N ALA A 68 14.65 22.28 -10.86
CA ALA A 68 13.48 21.60 -10.33
C ALA A 68 13.39 21.95 -8.83
N PRO A 69 12.19 22.26 -8.30
CA PRO A 69 12.06 22.60 -6.91
C PRO A 69 12.66 21.48 -6.06
N ALA A 70 13.50 21.89 -5.10
CA ALA A 70 14.17 20.99 -4.18
C ALA A 70 13.12 20.04 -3.56
N PHE A 71 13.50 18.79 -3.31
CA PHE A 71 12.64 17.88 -2.55
C PHE A 71 12.31 18.52 -1.20
N PRO A 72 11.11 18.34 -0.65
CA PRO A 72 10.88 18.72 0.73
C PRO A 72 11.80 17.88 1.65
N VAL A 73 12.05 18.36 2.87
CA VAL A 73 12.78 17.55 3.87
C VAL A 73 12.01 16.25 4.21
N SER A 74 10.69 16.31 4.14
CA SER A 74 9.74 15.20 4.31
C SER A 74 8.50 15.48 3.48
N GLY A 75 7.87 14.46 2.91
CA GLY A 75 6.57 14.59 2.27
C GLY A 75 5.38 14.50 3.24
N ALA A 76 5.61 14.50 4.56
CA ALA A 76 4.55 14.53 5.57
C ALA A 76 3.73 15.82 5.51
N TRP A 77 2.43 15.70 5.74
CA TRP A 77 1.56 16.81 6.13
C TRP A 77 1.92 17.29 7.54
N ARG A 78 1.97 18.60 7.75
CA ARG A 78 2.26 19.24 9.04
C ARG A 78 1.13 20.17 9.47
N GLU A 79 1.02 20.42 10.77
CA GLU A 79 0.09 21.45 11.26
C GLU A 79 0.39 22.80 10.60
N GLY A 80 -0.65 23.42 10.04
CA GLY A 80 -0.54 24.65 9.26
C GLY A 80 -0.52 24.43 7.74
N ASP A 81 -0.25 23.21 7.25
CA ASP A 81 -0.49 22.87 5.86
C ASP A 81 -2.00 22.89 5.56
N PRO A 82 -2.42 23.13 4.30
CA PRO A 82 -3.82 23.02 3.94
C PRO A 82 -4.36 21.64 4.33
N GLN A 83 -5.47 21.59 5.07
CA GLN A 83 -6.01 20.33 5.57
C GLN A 83 -6.61 19.45 4.44
N GLY A 84 -7.00 20.04 3.31
CA GLY A 84 -7.78 19.37 2.26
C GLY A 84 -9.20 19.07 2.76
N ASP A 85 -9.69 17.88 2.43
CA ASP A 85 -11.00 17.39 2.90
C ASP A 85 -10.93 16.63 4.24
N ARG A 86 -9.73 16.52 4.83
CA ARG A 86 -9.52 15.81 6.09
C ARG A 86 -10.30 16.44 7.24
N ARG A 87 -10.87 15.57 8.05
CA ARG A 87 -11.34 15.84 9.41
C ARG A 87 -10.34 15.23 10.39
N PHE A 88 -10.36 15.71 11.63
CA PHE A 88 -9.45 15.25 12.67
C PHE A 88 -10.23 14.87 13.93
N ALA A 89 -9.89 13.73 14.52
CA ALA A 89 -10.43 13.26 15.78
C ALA A 89 -9.29 13.00 16.77
N ASP A 90 -9.37 13.60 17.96
CA ASP A 90 -8.42 13.38 19.05
C ASP A 90 -8.93 12.20 19.91
N ILE A 91 -8.38 11.00 19.68
CA ILE A 91 -8.84 9.75 20.31
C ILE A 91 -8.22 9.51 21.69
N GLY A 92 -7.38 10.44 22.16
CA GLY A 92 -6.69 10.31 23.45
C GLY A 92 -5.46 9.41 23.38
N ALA A 93 -5.15 8.75 24.49
CA ALA A 93 -3.96 7.93 24.59
C ALA A 93 -4.18 6.53 23.98
N LEU A 94 -3.14 5.99 23.34
CA LEU A 94 -3.14 4.66 22.76
C LEU A 94 -2.04 3.81 23.41
N GLU A 95 -2.46 2.77 24.15
CA GLU A 95 -1.55 1.73 24.64
C GLU A 95 -1.18 0.79 23.49
N LEU A 96 0.08 0.38 23.42
CA LEU A 96 0.62 -0.37 22.27
C LEU A 96 0.87 -1.84 22.61
N GLU A 97 0.64 -2.72 21.64
CA GLU A 97 0.87 -4.17 21.73
C GLU A 97 2.33 -4.48 22.07
N ALA A 98 3.28 -3.74 21.50
CA ALA A 98 4.71 -3.87 21.77
C ALA A 98 5.14 -3.25 23.13
N GLY A 99 4.19 -2.71 23.90
CA GLY A 99 4.42 -1.92 25.10
C GLY A 99 4.69 -0.44 24.80
N GLY A 100 4.46 0.40 25.82
CA GLY A 100 4.53 1.85 25.69
C GLY A 100 3.16 2.48 25.37
N ILE A 101 3.18 3.79 25.18
CA ILE A 101 1.97 4.60 25.01
C ILE A 101 2.24 5.77 24.07
N ILE A 102 1.31 6.05 23.17
CA ILE A 102 1.23 7.34 22.49
C ILE A 102 0.21 8.18 23.27
N PRO A 103 0.63 9.20 24.04
CA PRO A 103 -0.23 9.86 25.04
C PRO A 103 -1.38 10.68 24.44
N ALA A 104 -1.24 11.10 23.17
CA ALA A 104 -2.26 11.83 22.45
C ALA A 104 -2.19 11.48 20.96
N VAL A 105 -3.15 10.68 20.50
CA VAL A 105 -3.32 10.32 19.10
C VAL A 105 -4.42 11.19 18.50
N ARG A 106 -4.08 11.86 17.39
CA ARG A 106 -5.00 12.51 16.48
C ARG A 106 -5.11 11.65 15.22
N VAL A 107 -6.31 11.32 14.81
CA VAL A 107 -6.60 10.57 13.58
C VAL A 107 -7.16 11.52 12.54
N ALA A 108 -6.49 11.61 11.39
CA ALA A 108 -7.04 12.25 10.21
C ALA A 108 -7.89 11.27 9.42
N TYR A 109 -9.07 11.69 8.98
CA TYR A 109 -9.98 10.84 8.23
C TYR A 109 -10.84 11.65 7.26
N GLU A 110 -11.38 11.00 6.25
CA GLU A 110 -12.35 11.57 5.31
C GLU A 110 -13.63 10.75 5.32
N THR A 111 -14.74 11.38 4.91
CA THR A 111 -16.06 10.73 4.87
C THR A 111 -16.83 11.10 3.61
N TRP A 112 -17.60 10.16 3.07
CA TRP A 112 -18.51 10.38 1.93
C TRP A 112 -19.87 9.72 2.19
N GLY A 113 -20.95 10.29 1.65
CA GLY A 113 -22.32 9.83 1.93
C GLY A 113 -22.84 10.27 3.30
N THR A 114 -23.92 9.65 3.77
CA THR A 114 -24.60 10.00 5.03
C THR A 114 -24.95 8.76 5.83
N LEU A 115 -24.61 8.74 7.13
CA LEU A 115 -25.01 7.68 8.04
C LEU A 115 -26.53 7.70 8.19
N ASN A 116 -27.18 6.57 7.97
CA ASN A 116 -28.64 6.50 8.08
C ASN A 116 -29.10 6.46 9.55
N ALA A 117 -30.40 6.58 9.79
CA ALA A 117 -30.96 6.59 11.14
C ALA A 117 -30.78 5.27 11.90
N ALA A 118 -30.59 4.16 11.19
CA ALA A 118 -30.37 2.84 11.78
C ALA A 118 -28.90 2.60 12.16
N GLY A 119 -27.95 3.39 11.64
CA GLY A 119 -26.52 3.22 11.85
C GLY A 119 -25.90 2.06 11.07
N ASP A 120 -26.65 1.37 10.21
CA ASP A 120 -26.28 0.08 9.62
C ASP A 120 -25.68 0.19 8.20
N ASN A 121 -25.45 1.40 7.67
CA ASN A 121 -24.91 1.62 6.32
C ASN A 121 -23.45 2.11 6.30
N ALA A 122 -22.72 2.00 7.40
CA ALA A 122 -21.35 2.47 7.51
C ALA A 122 -20.36 1.52 6.78
N VAL A 123 -19.43 2.08 6.01
CA VAL A 123 -18.37 1.36 5.29
C VAL A 123 -17.01 1.94 5.67
N LEU A 124 -16.09 1.08 6.12
CA LEU A 124 -14.73 1.46 6.48
C LEU A 124 -13.76 1.05 5.36
N ILE A 125 -13.00 2.01 4.85
CA ILE A 125 -11.97 1.78 3.82
C ILE A 125 -10.58 1.96 4.43
N LEU A 126 -9.77 0.90 4.36
CA LEU A 126 -8.43 0.84 4.94
C LEU A 126 -7.38 0.87 3.84
N HIS A 127 -6.60 1.96 3.79
CA HIS A 127 -5.59 2.18 2.74
C HIS A 127 -4.36 1.26 2.88
N ALA A 128 -3.66 1.06 1.76
CA ALA A 128 -2.39 0.33 1.67
C ALA A 128 -1.19 1.15 2.20
N LEU A 129 0.03 0.58 2.17
CA LEU A 129 1.25 1.13 2.80
C LEU A 129 1.50 2.63 2.54
N THR A 130 1.33 3.08 1.30
CA THR A 130 1.62 4.48 0.90
C THR A 130 0.37 5.25 0.44
N GLY A 131 -0.80 4.73 0.78
CA GLY A 131 -2.07 5.44 0.67
C GLY A 131 -2.33 6.35 1.88
N ASP A 132 -3.49 6.98 1.89
CA ASP A 132 -3.94 7.89 2.94
C ASP A 132 -5.48 7.90 3.02
N SER A 133 -6.05 8.83 3.77
CA SER A 133 -7.51 9.02 3.89
C SER A 133 -8.17 9.40 2.57
N HIS A 134 -7.44 9.91 1.58
CA HIS A 134 -8.01 10.50 0.37
C HIS A 134 -8.34 9.42 -0.66
N VAL A 135 -9.44 8.70 -0.43
CA VAL A 135 -9.90 7.62 -1.31
C VAL A 135 -10.42 8.17 -2.64
N ARG A 136 -11.14 9.30 -2.60
CA ARG A 136 -11.76 9.94 -3.74
C ARG A 136 -11.59 11.45 -3.68
N GLY A 137 -11.37 12.05 -4.86
CA GLY A 137 -11.30 13.49 -5.06
C GLY A 137 -10.18 13.87 -6.03
N ALA A 138 -10.14 15.16 -6.37
CA ALA A 138 -9.08 15.73 -7.18
C ALA A 138 -7.86 16.08 -6.30
N ALA A 139 -6.67 16.04 -6.89
CA ALA A 139 -5.51 16.64 -6.25
C ALA A 139 -5.73 18.15 -6.05
N GLY A 140 -5.21 18.70 -4.96
CA GLY A 140 -5.38 20.10 -4.61
C GLY A 140 -4.61 20.49 -3.35
N PRO A 141 -4.79 21.71 -2.83
CA PRO A 141 -4.22 22.10 -1.54
C PRO A 141 -4.59 21.09 -0.44
N GLY A 142 -3.58 20.47 0.16
CA GLY A 142 -3.74 19.44 1.20
C GLY A 142 -3.73 18.00 0.67
N HIS A 143 -4.05 17.81 -0.62
CA HIS A 143 -4.11 16.51 -1.29
C HIS A 143 -3.15 16.49 -2.49
N GLN A 144 -1.90 16.08 -2.28
CA GLN A 144 -0.86 16.13 -3.32
C GLN A 144 -1.16 15.23 -4.54
N THR A 145 -1.98 14.20 -4.34
CA THR A 145 -2.43 13.28 -5.38
C THR A 145 -3.96 13.21 -5.38
N ALA A 146 -4.54 12.87 -6.54
CA ALA A 146 -5.95 12.56 -6.61
C ALA A 146 -6.26 11.29 -5.82
N GLY A 147 -7.54 11.09 -5.50
CA GLY A 147 -8.01 9.95 -4.74
C GLY A 147 -7.55 8.61 -5.32
N TRP A 148 -7.05 7.73 -4.45
CA TRP A 148 -6.40 6.48 -4.87
C TRP A 148 -7.38 5.38 -5.31
N TRP A 149 -8.69 5.57 -5.09
CA TRP A 149 -9.76 4.62 -5.46
C TRP A 149 -11.02 5.32 -6.02
N ASN A 150 -10.80 6.39 -6.81
CA ASN A 150 -11.85 7.26 -7.35
C ASN A 150 -13.01 6.53 -8.07
N ASP A 151 -12.73 5.44 -8.76
CA ASP A 151 -13.72 4.67 -9.54
C ASP A 151 -14.51 3.67 -8.68
N MET A 152 -14.01 3.34 -7.48
CA MET A 152 -14.65 2.40 -6.57
C MET A 152 -15.63 3.06 -5.61
N VAL A 153 -15.47 4.36 -5.31
CA VAL A 153 -16.27 5.08 -4.32
C VAL A 153 -16.92 6.30 -4.96
N GLY A 154 -18.21 6.52 -4.70
CA GLY A 154 -18.96 7.69 -5.17
C GLY A 154 -20.41 7.38 -5.52
N PRO A 155 -21.20 8.37 -5.97
CA PRO A 155 -22.59 8.16 -6.36
C PRO A 155 -22.70 7.13 -7.49
N GLY A 156 -23.42 6.03 -7.25
CA GLY A 156 -23.59 4.91 -8.19
C GLY A 156 -22.33 4.06 -8.45
N ALA A 157 -21.23 4.32 -7.75
CA ALA A 157 -20.01 3.51 -7.83
C ALA A 157 -20.17 2.16 -7.11
N PRO A 158 -19.22 1.21 -7.22
CA PRO A 158 -19.28 -0.06 -6.50
C PRO A 158 -19.53 0.06 -4.99
N ILE A 159 -18.89 1.04 -4.34
CA ILE A 159 -19.21 1.52 -3.00
C ILE A 159 -19.98 2.83 -3.17
N ASP A 160 -21.29 2.67 -3.29
CA ASP A 160 -22.22 3.74 -3.63
C ASP A 160 -22.48 4.69 -2.45
N THR A 161 -22.01 5.93 -2.56
CA THR A 161 -22.18 6.95 -1.49
C THR A 161 -23.59 7.52 -1.40
N ASP A 162 -24.49 7.21 -2.34
CA ASP A 162 -25.92 7.48 -2.20
C ASP A 162 -26.60 6.49 -1.25
N ARG A 163 -25.92 5.37 -0.95
CA ARG A 163 -26.41 4.28 -0.09
C ARG A 163 -25.62 4.11 1.19
N TYR A 164 -24.30 4.27 1.13
CA TYR A 164 -23.38 4.00 2.23
C TYR A 164 -22.75 5.27 2.80
N PHE A 165 -22.46 5.24 4.10
CA PHE A 165 -21.62 6.21 4.76
C PHE A 165 -20.19 5.69 4.82
N VAL A 166 -19.33 6.20 3.95
CA VAL A 166 -17.93 5.76 3.83
C VAL A 166 -17.06 6.57 4.77
N VAL A 167 -16.17 5.89 5.49
CA VAL A 167 -15.13 6.49 6.34
C VAL A 167 -13.77 5.92 5.94
N ALA A 168 -12.76 6.78 5.78
CA ALA A 168 -11.40 6.37 5.49
C ALA A 168 -10.40 7.11 6.40
N PRO A 169 -9.85 6.45 7.43
CA PRO A 169 -8.81 7.03 8.27
C PRO A 169 -7.43 6.87 7.63
N ASN A 170 -6.60 7.90 7.74
CA ASN A 170 -5.17 7.75 7.61
C ASN A 170 -4.64 7.00 8.86
N VAL A 171 -3.77 6.02 8.65
CA VAL A 171 -3.32 5.08 9.69
C VAL A 171 -2.39 5.72 10.72
N VAL A 172 -2.40 5.23 11.97
CA VAL A 172 -1.39 5.57 13.00
C VAL A 172 0.00 5.15 12.53
N GLY A 173 0.98 6.04 12.71
CA GLY A 173 2.32 5.90 12.12
C GLY A 173 2.44 6.46 10.70
N GLY A 174 1.31 6.81 10.06
CA GLY A 174 1.28 7.46 8.75
C GLY A 174 1.79 8.90 8.76
N CYS A 175 1.73 9.57 7.60
CA CYS A 175 2.26 10.93 7.42
C CYS A 175 1.28 11.93 6.80
N GLN A 176 0.01 11.55 6.60
CA GLN A 176 -1.01 12.40 5.98
C GLN A 176 -2.08 12.82 7.00
N GLY A 177 -1.64 13.33 8.15
CA GLY A 177 -2.47 13.99 9.17
C GLY A 177 -2.70 13.22 10.47
N THR A 178 -2.66 11.88 10.45
CA THR A 178 -2.72 11.08 11.69
C THR A 178 -1.39 11.10 12.40
N THR A 179 -1.41 11.00 13.73
CA THR A 179 -0.21 10.92 14.57
C THR A 179 0.75 9.85 14.05
N GLY A 180 1.95 10.32 13.70
CA GLY A 180 3.07 9.52 13.22
C GLY A 180 4.40 10.18 13.57
N PRO A 181 5.53 9.67 13.06
CA PRO A 181 6.86 10.19 13.39
C PRO A 181 7.08 11.68 13.09
N SER A 182 6.35 12.22 12.11
CA SER A 182 6.43 13.63 11.74
C SER A 182 5.57 14.56 12.61
N SER A 183 4.66 14.01 13.43
CA SER A 183 3.83 14.76 14.36
C SER A 183 4.64 15.27 15.54
N ILE A 184 4.15 16.31 16.21
CA ILE A 184 4.81 16.89 17.39
C ILE A 184 4.57 16.01 18.61
N ALA A 185 5.65 15.65 19.29
CA ALA A 185 5.67 14.93 20.55
C ALA A 185 5.44 15.88 21.75
N PRO A 186 5.16 15.37 22.96
CA PRO A 186 4.92 16.21 24.14
C PRO A 186 6.06 17.16 24.52
N ASP A 187 7.29 16.88 24.09
CA ASP A 187 8.45 17.74 24.33
C ASP A 187 8.55 18.93 23.35
N GLY A 188 7.61 19.05 22.41
CA GLY A 188 7.52 20.12 21.43
C GLY A 188 8.33 19.88 20.14
N ARG A 189 9.02 18.73 20.01
CA ARG A 189 9.76 18.36 18.79
C ARG A 189 9.00 17.29 18.02
N PRO A 190 9.27 17.09 16.71
CA PRO A 190 8.74 15.93 16.00
C PRO A 190 9.13 14.63 16.71
N TRP A 191 8.23 13.64 16.74
CA TRP A 191 8.50 12.34 17.35
C TRP A 191 9.78 11.71 16.82
N GLY A 192 10.00 11.74 15.50
CA GLY A 192 11.20 11.23 14.84
C GLY A 192 11.63 9.86 15.34
N SER A 193 12.88 9.79 15.80
CA SER A 193 13.48 8.55 16.32
C SER A 193 12.80 8.00 17.58
N GLN A 194 12.01 8.81 18.28
CA GLN A 194 11.30 8.44 19.50
C GLN A 194 9.91 7.85 19.24
N PHE A 195 9.42 7.85 17.98
CA PHE A 195 8.13 7.26 17.68
C PHE A 195 8.15 5.76 18.00
N PRO A 196 7.19 5.25 18.80
CA PRO A 196 7.24 3.86 19.24
C PRO A 196 6.93 2.89 18.10
N VAL A 197 7.32 1.63 18.30
CA VAL A 197 6.89 0.53 17.42
C VAL A 197 5.38 0.39 17.52
N VAL A 198 4.70 0.35 16.38
CA VAL A 198 3.25 0.10 16.28
C VAL A 198 3.01 -1.15 15.44
N THR A 199 1.98 -1.92 15.81
CA THR A 199 1.55 -3.09 15.07
C THR A 199 0.25 -2.81 14.31
N VAL A 200 -0.15 -3.74 13.44
CA VAL A 200 -1.48 -3.67 12.79
C VAL A 200 -2.62 -3.67 13.82
N ARG A 201 -2.44 -4.27 15.00
CA ARG A 201 -3.46 -4.26 16.06
C ARG A 201 -3.60 -2.88 16.68
N ASP A 202 -2.49 -2.18 16.89
CA ASP A 202 -2.50 -0.81 17.41
C ASP A 202 -3.19 0.16 16.44
N GLN A 203 -2.98 -0.05 15.14
CA GLN A 203 -3.65 0.71 14.08
C GLN A 203 -5.16 0.49 14.13
N VAL A 204 -5.61 -0.77 14.23
CA VAL A 204 -7.03 -1.11 14.36
C VAL A 204 -7.62 -0.60 15.69
N ALA A 205 -6.88 -0.65 16.79
CA ALA A 205 -7.32 -0.11 18.08
C ALA A 205 -7.60 1.40 18.00
N ALA A 206 -6.74 2.17 17.32
CA ALA A 206 -7.00 3.58 17.06
C ALA A 206 -8.26 3.81 16.18
N GLU A 207 -8.48 2.94 15.20
CA GLU A 207 -9.66 3.01 14.34
C GLU A 207 -10.95 2.63 15.07
N ILE A 208 -10.88 1.72 16.04
CA ILE A 208 -11.99 1.39 16.96
C ILE A 208 -12.37 2.61 17.80
N GLU A 209 -11.41 3.36 18.33
CA GLU A 209 -11.73 4.61 19.04
C GLU A 209 -12.32 5.67 18.11
N LEU A 210 -11.84 5.76 16.87
CA LEU A 210 -12.46 6.62 15.86
C LEU A 210 -13.92 6.22 15.61
N SER A 211 -14.23 4.93 15.44
CA SER A 211 -15.60 4.44 15.29
C SER A 211 -16.51 4.89 16.44
N ARG A 212 -16.03 4.77 17.68
CA ARG A 212 -16.79 5.22 18.87
C ARG A 212 -17.04 6.71 18.86
N MET A 213 -16.04 7.52 18.52
CA MET A 213 -16.19 8.98 18.40
C MET A 213 -17.18 9.38 17.30
N LEU A 214 -17.26 8.59 16.22
CA LEU A 214 -18.21 8.80 15.13
C LEU A 214 -19.61 8.26 15.43
N GLY A 215 -19.80 7.55 16.55
CA GLY A 215 -21.06 6.91 16.91
C GLY A 215 -21.40 5.70 16.02
N ILE A 216 -20.39 5.00 15.50
CA ILE A 216 -20.55 3.81 14.66
C ILE A 216 -20.28 2.58 15.52
N ASP A 217 -21.32 1.81 15.80
CA ASP A 217 -21.28 0.55 16.53
C ASP A 217 -21.41 -0.68 15.60
N ALA A 218 -21.70 -0.48 14.31
CA ALA A 218 -21.76 -1.51 13.30
C ALA A 218 -21.17 -1.04 11.97
N TRP A 219 -20.27 -1.85 11.39
CA TRP A 219 -19.77 -1.68 10.03
C TRP A 219 -20.46 -2.67 9.10
N GLN A 220 -21.19 -2.15 8.11
CA GLN A 220 -21.74 -2.97 7.03
C GLN A 220 -20.64 -3.68 6.24
N PHE A 221 -19.55 -2.96 6.00
CA PHE A 221 -18.42 -3.47 5.23
C PHE A 221 -17.11 -2.83 5.67
N VAL A 222 -16.11 -3.65 6.01
CA VAL A 222 -14.72 -3.20 6.23
C VAL A 222 -13.86 -3.76 5.10
N VAL A 223 -13.25 -2.89 4.30
CA VAL A 223 -12.54 -3.28 3.09
C VAL A 223 -11.18 -2.63 2.98
N GLY A 224 -10.22 -3.38 2.47
CA GLY A 224 -8.84 -2.92 2.34
C GLY A 224 -8.03 -3.86 1.47
N ALA A 225 -7.03 -3.29 0.82
CA ALA A 225 -6.11 -4.01 -0.03
C ALA A 225 -4.67 -3.92 0.50
N SER A 226 -3.84 -4.94 0.23
CA SER A 226 -2.44 -4.94 0.67
C SER A 226 -2.35 -4.79 2.21
N MET A 227 -1.53 -3.84 2.71
CA MET A 227 -1.52 -3.47 4.14
C MET A 227 -2.92 -3.19 4.72
N GLY A 228 -3.83 -2.61 3.92
CA GLY A 228 -5.22 -2.41 4.32
C GLY A 228 -5.94 -3.71 4.61
N GLY A 229 -5.68 -4.77 3.84
CA GLY A 229 -6.22 -6.10 4.06
C GLY A 229 -5.72 -6.77 5.34
N LEU A 230 -4.49 -6.46 5.78
CA LEU A 230 -3.99 -6.90 7.09
C LEU A 230 -4.83 -6.29 8.23
N ARG A 231 -5.14 -4.99 8.11
CA ARG A 231 -6.00 -4.26 9.05
C ARG A 231 -7.43 -4.78 9.02
N VAL A 232 -7.98 -5.11 7.84
CA VAL A 232 -9.33 -5.72 7.70
C VAL A 232 -9.43 -7.03 8.51
N LEU A 233 -8.42 -7.90 8.41
CA LEU A 233 -8.42 -9.17 9.13
C LEU A 233 -8.34 -8.98 10.65
N GLU A 234 -7.55 -8.02 11.13
CA GLU A 234 -7.54 -7.67 12.55
C GLU A 234 -8.87 -7.05 13.00
N TRP A 235 -9.49 -6.19 12.19
CA TRP A 235 -10.84 -5.65 12.44
C TRP A 235 -11.91 -6.72 12.60
N ALA A 236 -11.84 -7.79 11.80
CA ALA A 236 -12.78 -8.90 11.85
C ALA A 236 -12.79 -9.65 13.18
N ILE A 237 -11.75 -9.46 14.01
CA ILE A 237 -11.61 -10.07 15.35
C ILE A 237 -11.73 -9.00 16.43
N LEU A 238 -10.91 -7.94 16.35
CA LEU A 238 -10.83 -6.88 17.36
C LEU A 238 -12.09 -6.02 17.44
N GLY A 239 -12.76 -5.79 16.31
CA GLY A 239 -14.03 -5.04 16.28
C GLY A 239 -15.10 -5.71 17.16
N PRO A 240 -15.46 -6.98 16.89
CA PRO A 240 -16.40 -7.72 17.73
C PRO A 240 -15.96 -7.83 19.19
N GLU A 241 -14.67 -8.06 19.47
CA GLU A 241 -14.13 -8.05 20.85
C GLU A 241 -14.33 -6.70 21.56
N ALA A 242 -14.25 -5.60 20.81
CA ALA A 242 -14.44 -4.24 21.28
C ALA A 242 -15.92 -3.79 21.31
N GLY A 243 -16.87 -4.68 20.97
CA GLY A 243 -18.30 -4.41 20.94
C GLY A 243 -18.80 -3.70 19.68
N ILE A 244 -18.02 -3.70 18.60
CA ILE A 244 -18.40 -3.13 17.30
C ILE A 244 -18.71 -4.28 16.33
N ALA A 245 -19.94 -4.32 15.82
CA ALA A 245 -20.35 -5.34 14.85
C ALA A 245 -19.63 -5.14 13.51
N VAL A 246 -19.20 -6.25 12.90
CA VAL A 246 -18.61 -6.27 11.55
C VAL A 246 -19.41 -7.26 10.72
N GLU A 247 -20.34 -6.74 9.92
CA GLU A 247 -21.26 -7.57 9.14
C GLU A 247 -20.54 -8.28 7.99
N SER A 248 -19.64 -7.57 7.34
CA SER A 248 -18.86 -8.13 6.25
C SER A 248 -17.50 -7.48 6.07
N ILE A 249 -16.58 -8.24 5.47
CA ILE A 249 -15.21 -7.80 5.19
C ILE A 249 -14.81 -8.10 3.75
N GLY A 250 -13.94 -7.26 3.20
CA GLY A 250 -13.32 -7.40 1.89
C GLY A 250 -11.80 -7.39 1.99
N VAL A 251 -11.16 -8.54 1.77
CA VAL A 251 -9.71 -8.70 1.86
C VAL A 251 -9.13 -8.86 0.46
N ILE A 252 -8.39 -7.86 -0.01
CA ILE A 252 -7.91 -7.78 -1.39
C ILE A 252 -6.39 -7.84 -1.42
N ALA A 253 -5.81 -8.77 -2.19
CA ALA A 253 -4.37 -8.91 -2.40
C ALA A 253 -3.57 -8.80 -1.08
N SER A 254 -3.92 -9.65 -0.11
CA SER A 254 -3.38 -9.61 1.26
C SER A 254 -3.18 -11.02 1.83
N ALA A 255 -2.55 -11.10 3.00
CA ALA A 255 -2.25 -12.32 3.74
C ALA A 255 -2.69 -12.22 5.20
N ALA A 256 -2.83 -13.37 5.87
CA ALA A 256 -3.13 -13.43 7.31
C ALA A 256 -1.89 -13.37 8.21
N GLN A 257 -0.70 -13.43 7.61
CA GLN A 257 0.58 -13.38 8.30
C GLN A 257 1.64 -12.99 7.28
N THR A 258 2.56 -12.13 7.68
CA THR A 258 3.65 -11.71 6.80
C THR A 258 4.62 -12.88 6.57
N SER A 259 4.93 -13.14 5.31
CA SER A 259 5.77 -14.24 4.87
C SER A 259 7.27 -13.89 4.92
N GLY A 260 8.11 -14.93 4.89
CA GLY A 260 9.57 -14.76 4.81
C GLY A 260 10.03 -13.99 3.56
N ASP A 261 9.32 -14.13 2.43
CA ASP A 261 9.64 -13.39 1.20
C ASP A 261 9.33 -11.90 1.33
N GLN A 262 8.18 -11.56 1.93
CA GLN A 262 7.81 -10.18 2.24
C GLN A 262 8.85 -9.53 3.19
N ILE A 263 9.33 -10.28 4.19
CA ILE A 263 10.41 -9.83 5.08
C ILE A 263 11.72 -9.62 4.30
N ALA A 264 12.07 -10.54 3.41
CA ALA A 264 13.29 -10.47 2.62
C ALA A 264 13.31 -9.25 1.67
N TRP A 265 12.18 -8.89 1.07
CA TRP A 265 12.08 -7.69 0.23
C TRP A 265 12.04 -6.38 1.01
N ALA A 266 11.45 -6.38 2.21
CA ALA A 266 11.38 -5.20 3.06
C ALA A 266 12.73 -4.84 3.70
N HIS A 267 13.53 -5.84 4.09
CA HIS A 267 14.82 -5.61 4.74
C HIS A 267 15.77 -4.66 3.98
N PRO A 268 16.04 -4.84 2.67
CA PRO A 268 16.89 -3.90 1.93
C PRO A 268 16.23 -2.52 1.73
N GLN A 269 14.90 -2.41 1.78
CA GLN A 269 14.21 -1.11 1.75
C GLN A 269 14.51 -0.31 3.02
N LEU A 270 14.30 -0.92 4.19
CA LEU A 270 14.60 -0.31 5.48
C LEU A 270 16.09 0.04 5.59
N THR A 271 16.95 -0.89 5.18
CA THR A 271 18.41 -0.69 5.16
C THR A 271 18.80 0.51 4.30
N ALA A 272 18.18 0.69 3.13
CA ALA A 272 18.46 1.83 2.25
C ALA A 272 18.10 3.17 2.91
N ILE A 273 16.98 3.24 3.65
CA ILE A 273 16.59 4.43 4.41
C ILE A 273 17.59 4.71 5.54
N HIS A 274 17.91 3.71 6.36
CA HIS A 274 18.83 3.88 7.48
C HIS A 274 20.26 4.20 7.05
N ALA A 275 20.68 3.72 5.88
CA ALA A 275 22.00 4.00 5.31
C ALA A 275 22.11 5.40 4.68
N ASP A 276 21.00 6.11 4.45
CA ASP A 276 21.03 7.47 3.93
C ASP A 276 21.67 8.41 4.97
N PRO A 277 22.79 9.09 4.65
CA PRO A 277 23.44 10.01 5.59
C PRO A 277 22.53 11.15 6.07
N ARG A 278 21.47 11.47 5.32
CA ARG A 278 20.47 12.48 5.67
C ARG A 278 19.33 11.94 6.54
N PHE A 279 19.31 10.63 6.83
CA PHE A 279 18.33 10.05 7.75
C PHE A 279 18.56 10.48 9.19
N ARG A 280 19.82 10.74 9.60
CA ARG A 280 20.15 11.28 10.94
C ARG A 280 19.50 10.51 12.09
N GLY A 281 19.46 9.18 11.97
CA GLY A 281 18.83 8.31 12.97
C GLY A 281 17.32 8.51 13.15
N GLY A 282 16.64 9.20 12.24
CA GLY A 282 15.21 9.52 12.31
C GLY A 282 14.93 11.00 12.62
N ASP A 283 15.93 11.78 13.02
CA ASP A 283 15.74 13.17 13.48
C ASP A 283 16.17 14.19 12.41
N TYR A 284 15.55 14.13 11.24
CA TYR A 284 15.89 14.96 10.07
C TYR A 284 14.94 16.14 9.83
N TYR A 285 13.84 16.27 10.59
CA TYR A 285 12.74 17.18 10.25
C TYR A 285 13.07 18.68 10.25
N GLU A 286 14.13 19.10 10.94
CA GLU A 286 14.64 20.47 10.99
C GLU A 286 15.64 20.78 9.86
N ALA A 287 15.97 19.82 9.00
CA ALA A 287 16.84 20.04 7.86
C ALA A 287 16.22 21.01 6.83
N ALA A 288 17.08 21.62 6.02
CA ALA A 288 16.64 22.38 4.87
C ALA A 288 15.96 21.48 3.81
N PRO A 289 15.03 22.02 3.00
CA PRO A 289 14.54 21.33 1.81
C PRO A 289 15.70 20.81 0.93
N GLY A 290 15.58 19.58 0.46
CA GLY A 290 16.60 18.86 -0.31
C GLY A 290 17.61 18.12 0.56
N ASP A 291 17.53 18.25 1.89
CA ASP A 291 18.48 17.67 2.83
C ASP A 291 17.86 16.63 3.78
N GLY A 292 16.70 16.08 3.41
CA GLY A 292 16.11 14.88 4.02
C GLY A 292 16.55 13.58 3.32
N PRO A 293 16.19 12.40 3.86
CA PRO A 293 16.63 11.06 3.39
C PRO A 293 15.90 10.57 2.12
N HIS A 294 15.74 11.46 1.13
CA HIS A 294 15.03 11.18 -0.11
C HIS A 294 15.75 10.17 -1.00
N VAL A 295 17.06 9.97 -0.84
CA VAL A 295 17.82 8.98 -1.62
C VAL A 295 17.52 7.59 -1.09
N GLY A 296 17.63 7.38 0.22
CA GLY A 296 17.28 6.12 0.87
C GLY A 296 15.81 5.76 0.67
N LEU A 297 14.89 6.70 0.89
CA LEU A 297 13.46 6.50 0.63
C LEU A 297 13.19 6.22 -0.86
N GLY A 298 13.94 6.87 -1.76
CA GLY A 298 13.87 6.63 -3.19
C GLY A 298 14.24 5.20 -3.55
N ILE A 299 15.38 4.70 -3.06
CA ILE A 299 15.84 3.32 -3.28
C ILE A 299 14.85 2.31 -2.68
N ALA A 300 14.37 2.56 -1.46
CA ALA A 300 13.33 1.75 -0.82
C ALA A 300 12.09 1.65 -1.73
N ARG A 301 11.63 2.78 -2.28
CA ARG A 301 10.51 2.77 -3.23
C ARG A 301 10.84 2.03 -4.51
N GLN A 302 12.05 2.12 -5.06
CA GLN A 302 12.40 1.37 -6.27
C GLN A 302 12.30 -0.13 -6.04
N ILE A 303 12.86 -0.63 -4.93
CA ILE A 303 12.78 -2.04 -4.55
C ILE A 303 11.31 -2.47 -4.40
N ALA A 304 10.53 -1.75 -3.58
CA ALA A 304 9.12 -2.05 -3.37
C ALA A 304 8.31 -2.00 -4.67
N HIS A 305 8.58 -1.01 -5.53
CA HIS A 305 7.89 -0.86 -6.79
C HIS A 305 8.18 -2.01 -7.75
N THR A 306 9.32 -2.70 -7.61
CA THR A 306 9.49 -3.96 -8.33
C THR A 306 8.49 -5.01 -7.82
N THR A 307 8.33 -5.22 -6.51
CA THR A 307 7.42 -6.25 -5.99
C THR A 307 5.95 -5.96 -6.31
N TYR A 308 5.59 -4.69 -6.57
CA TYR A 308 4.23 -4.32 -6.96
C TYR A 308 3.86 -4.63 -8.42
N ARG A 309 4.86 -4.77 -9.30
CA ARG A 309 4.69 -5.05 -10.73
C ARG A 309 4.99 -6.51 -11.03
N SER A 310 4.55 -7.00 -12.19
CA SER A 310 4.91 -8.35 -12.66
C SER A 310 6.18 -8.32 -13.52
N ALA A 311 6.85 -9.48 -13.64
CA ALA A 311 7.98 -9.62 -14.54
C ALA A 311 7.57 -9.47 -16.02
N VAL A 312 6.37 -9.95 -16.38
CA VAL A 312 5.83 -9.89 -17.74
C VAL A 312 5.61 -8.45 -18.16
N GLU A 313 4.93 -7.64 -17.33
CA GLU A 313 4.67 -6.24 -17.67
C GLU A 313 5.95 -5.43 -17.84
N LEU A 314 6.95 -5.64 -16.97
CA LEU A 314 8.19 -4.89 -17.07
C LEU A 314 8.96 -5.22 -18.36
N ASP A 315 8.96 -6.48 -18.81
CA ASP A 315 9.65 -6.88 -20.05
C ASP A 315 8.88 -6.43 -21.30
N GLU A 316 7.55 -6.59 -21.33
CA GLU A 316 6.73 -6.16 -22.46
C GLU A 316 6.74 -4.63 -22.61
N ARG A 317 6.67 -3.89 -21.51
CA ARG A 317 6.61 -2.42 -21.52
C ARG A 317 7.95 -1.77 -21.79
N PHE A 318 9.02 -2.28 -21.21
CA PHE A 318 10.33 -1.64 -21.24
C PHE A 318 11.41 -2.50 -21.90
N GLY A 319 11.42 -3.80 -21.62
CA GLY A 319 12.45 -4.73 -22.05
C GLY A 319 13.85 -4.14 -21.88
N ARG A 320 14.55 -3.95 -23.00
CA ARG A 320 15.90 -3.37 -23.06
C ARG A 320 15.95 -1.99 -23.71
N ILE A 321 14.82 -1.30 -23.79
CA ILE A 321 14.71 0.00 -24.48
C ILE A 321 15.54 1.06 -23.73
N PRO A 322 16.47 1.78 -24.39
CA PRO A 322 17.13 2.94 -23.81
C PRO A 322 16.15 4.07 -23.46
N GLN A 323 16.47 4.88 -22.45
CA GLN A 323 15.65 6.04 -22.11
C GLN A 323 15.81 7.13 -23.18
N GLY A 324 14.83 7.27 -24.08
CA GLY A 324 14.87 8.28 -25.14
C GLY A 324 16.13 8.17 -25.99
N GLY A 325 16.96 9.22 -26.01
CA GLY A 325 18.23 9.24 -26.73
C GLY A 325 19.47 8.91 -25.89
N GLU A 326 19.30 8.40 -24.66
CA GLU A 326 20.42 7.98 -23.81
C GLU A 326 21.09 6.70 -24.35
N ASP A 327 22.40 6.54 -24.14
CA ASP A 327 23.18 5.35 -24.54
C ASP A 327 23.59 4.54 -23.30
N PRO A 328 22.96 3.37 -23.04
CA PRO A 328 23.27 2.54 -21.87
C PRO A 328 24.71 2.05 -21.81
N MET A 329 25.39 1.92 -22.94
CA MET A 329 26.80 1.49 -22.98
C MET A 329 27.78 2.61 -22.63
N ARG A 330 27.29 3.85 -22.50
CA ARG A 330 28.08 5.04 -22.15
C ARG A 330 27.55 5.73 -20.89
N GLY A 331 26.91 4.96 -20.01
CA GLY A 331 26.39 5.44 -18.73
C GLY A 331 25.00 6.10 -18.81
N GLY A 332 24.34 6.03 -19.96
CA GLY A 332 22.91 6.34 -20.07
C GLY A 332 22.04 5.27 -19.41
N ARG A 333 20.75 5.55 -19.28
CA ARG A 333 19.79 4.65 -18.62
C ARG A 333 18.94 3.86 -19.61
N PHE A 334 18.45 2.72 -19.14
CA PHE A 334 17.29 2.05 -19.73
C PHE A 334 15.99 2.76 -19.32
N ALA A 335 14.93 2.61 -20.11
CA ALA A 335 13.62 3.19 -19.84
C ALA A 335 13.06 2.73 -18.48
N VAL A 336 13.24 1.45 -18.13
CA VAL A 336 12.82 0.90 -16.82
C VAL A 336 13.56 1.56 -15.65
N GLN A 337 14.83 1.92 -15.81
CA GLN A 337 15.58 2.63 -14.76
C GLN A 337 15.02 4.05 -14.57
N SER A 338 14.78 4.77 -15.67
CA SER A 338 14.16 6.10 -15.59
C SER A 338 12.73 6.06 -15.03
N TYR A 339 11.99 4.99 -15.28
CA TYR A 339 10.67 4.74 -14.70
C TYR A 339 10.75 4.59 -13.17
N LEU A 340 11.69 3.77 -12.68
CA LEU A 340 11.93 3.59 -11.25
C LEU A 340 12.40 4.90 -10.58
N ASP A 341 13.30 5.67 -11.21
CA ASP A 341 13.73 6.99 -10.74
C ASP A 341 12.56 7.98 -10.60
N HIS A 342 11.63 7.93 -11.57
CA HIS A 342 10.42 8.75 -11.54
C HIS A 342 9.53 8.39 -10.35
N HIS A 343 9.27 7.10 -10.12
CA HIS A 343 8.44 6.65 -8.99
C HIS A 343 9.09 6.91 -7.63
N ALA A 344 10.42 6.78 -7.52
CA ALA A 344 11.18 7.20 -6.35
C ALA A 344 10.99 8.69 -6.06
N SER A 345 11.18 9.53 -7.07
CA SER A 345 11.02 10.99 -6.96
C SER A 345 9.58 11.38 -6.61
N LYS A 346 8.59 10.69 -7.17
CA LYS A 346 7.17 10.93 -6.90
C LYS A 346 6.82 10.61 -5.45
N LEU A 347 7.31 9.49 -4.89
CA LEU A 347 7.07 9.15 -3.49
C LEU A 347 7.76 10.14 -2.54
N ALA A 348 9.03 10.44 -2.77
CA ALA A 348 9.83 11.31 -1.89
C ALA A 348 9.26 12.73 -1.71
N ARG A 349 8.35 13.18 -2.60
CA ARG A 349 7.66 14.47 -2.47
C ARG A 349 6.42 14.42 -1.57
N ARG A 350 5.81 13.24 -1.43
CA ARG A 350 4.49 13.06 -0.80
C ARG A 350 4.48 12.12 0.40
N PHE A 351 5.62 11.53 0.75
CA PHE A 351 5.72 10.55 1.81
C PHE A 351 6.91 10.82 2.72
N ASP A 352 6.79 10.41 3.97
CA ASP A 352 7.82 10.55 5.00
C ASP A 352 8.64 9.26 5.16
N ALA A 353 9.95 9.39 5.36
CA ALA A 353 10.82 8.23 5.47
C ALA A 353 10.63 7.47 6.79
N ASN A 354 10.46 8.16 7.93
CA ASN A 354 10.15 7.49 9.19
C ASN A 354 8.78 6.82 9.15
N SER A 355 7.75 7.45 8.59
CA SER A 355 6.47 6.76 8.39
C SER A 355 6.61 5.53 7.49
N TYR A 356 7.43 5.58 6.44
CA TYR A 356 7.70 4.39 5.63
C TYR A 356 8.31 3.25 6.47
N VAL A 357 9.30 3.57 7.31
CA VAL A 357 9.94 2.62 8.24
C VAL A 357 8.89 2.03 9.18
N VAL A 358 8.20 2.88 9.94
CA VAL A 358 7.21 2.47 10.95
C VAL A 358 6.10 1.61 10.35
N LEU A 359 5.54 2.01 9.21
CA LEU A 359 4.46 1.25 8.58
C LEU A 359 4.97 -0.08 7.99
N THR A 360 6.18 -0.10 7.42
CA THR A 360 6.79 -1.34 6.95
C THR A 360 7.06 -2.29 8.12
N GLU A 361 7.58 -1.82 9.25
CA GLU A 361 7.80 -2.64 10.45
C GLU A 361 6.47 -3.15 11.04
N SER A 362 5.40 -2.35 10.98
CA SER A 362 4.06 -2.81 11.37
C SER A 362 3.57 -3.96 10.49
N MET A 363 3.86 -3.93 9.18
CA MET A 363 3.57 -5.04 8.27
C MET A 363 4.45 -6.25 8.60
N LEU A 364 5.75 -6.05 8.86
CA LEU A 364 6.67 -7.16 9.14
C LEU A 364 6.31 -7.94 10.41
N THR A 365 5.74 -7.25 11.39
CA THR A 365 5.26 -7.86 12.63
C THR A 365 3.83 -8.39 12.54
N HIS A 366 3.14 -8.26 11.40
CA HIS A 366 1.78 -8.76 11.27
C HIS A 366 1.70 -10.29 11.31
N ASP A 367 0.96 -10.79 12.28
CA ASP A 367 0.58 -12.19 12.42
C ASP A 367 -0.80 -12.25 13.08
N LEU A 368 -1.83 -12.54 12.27
CA LEU A 368 -3.20 -12.66 12.76
C LEU A 368 -3.34 -13.74 13.84
N GLY A 369 -2.45 -14.74 13.86
CA GLY A 369 -2.45 -15.87 14.78
C GLY A 369 -1.72 -15.65 16.10
N ARG A 370 -0.96 -14.54 16.24
CA ARG A 370 -0.23 -14.22 17.47
C ARG A 370 -1.19 -14.17 18.65
N ASP A 371 -0.86 -14.86 19.74
CA ASP A 371 -1.68 -14.99 20.96
C ASP A 371 -3.11 -15.54 20.75
N ARG A 372 -3.40 -16.12 19.58
CA ARG A 372 -4.72 -16.66 19.20
C ARG A 372 -4.69 -18.14 18.81
N GLY A 373 -3.63 -18.85 19.20
CA GLY A 373 -3.45 -20.26 18.86
C GLY A 373 -3.08 -20.51 17.39
N GLY A 374 -2.50 -19.51 16.71
CA GLY A 374 -2.01 -19.60 15.34
C GLY A 374 -3.03 -19.15 14.28
N VAL A 375 -2.51 -18.86 13.08
CA VAL A 375 -3.27 -18.23 11.97
C VAL A 375 -4.53 -19.00 11.60
N MET A 376 -4.47 -20.34 11.61
CA MET A 376 -5.64 -21.17 11.29
C MET A 376 -6.77 -20.99 12.30
N THR A 377 -6.42 -20.92 13.58
CA THR A 377 -7.40 -20.73 14.67
C THR A 377 -8.03 -19.34 14.57
N ALA A 378 -7.22 -18.31 14.35
CA ALA A 378 -7.68 -16.93 14.20
C ALA A 378 -8.58 -16.73 12.96
N LEU A 379 -8.23 -17.29 11.80
CA LEU A 379 -9.09 -17.20 10.62
C LEU A 379 -10.43 -17.92 10.84
N ARG A 380 -10.42 -19.06 11.56
CA ARG A 380 -11.63 -19.83 11.88
C ARG A 380 -12.55 -19.15 12.90
N SER A 381 -12.06 -18.15 13.64
CA SER A 381 -12.89 -17.39 14.58
C SER A 381 -13.61 -16.21 13.94
N ILE A 382 -13.27 -15.83 12.69
CA ILE A 382 -13.95 -14.75 11.98
C ILE A 382 -15.39 -15.16 11.67
N THR A 383 -16.34 -14.32 12.05
CA THR A 383 -17.78 -14.53 11.85
C THR A 383 -18.37 -13.66 10.73
N ALA A 384 -17.67 -12.59 10.34
CA ALA A 384 -18.09 -11.68 9.28
C ALA A 384 -18.18 -12.41 7.94
N ARG A 385 -19.19 -12.07 7.13
CA ARG A 385 -19.21 -12.50 5.73
C ARG A 385 -17.96 -11.99 5.04
N THR A 386 -17.29 -12.85 4.27
CA THR A 386 -15.95 -12.54 3.79
C THR A 386 -15.86 -12.65 2.26
N LEU A 387 -15.51 -11.53 1.62
CA LEU A 387 -15.07 -11.46 0.23
C LEU A 387 -13.53 -11.49 0.20
N VAL A 388 -12.96 -12.41 -0.57
CA VAL A 388 -11.51 -12.49 -0.78
C VAL A 388 -11.18 -12.35 -2.25
N VAL A 389 -10.24 -11.47 -2.57
CA VAL A 389 -9.80 -11.20 -3.95
C VAL A 389 -8.29 -11.27 -4.05
N ALA A 390 -7.78 -12.13 -4.94
CA ALA A 390 -6.37 -12.23 -5.31
C ALA A 390 -6.11 -11.52 -6.65
N VAL A 391 -4.84 -11.21 -6.95
CA VAL A 391 -4.40 -10.82 -8.29
C VAL A 391 -3.49 -11.91 -8.85
N GLU A 392 -3.78 -12.39 -10.06
CA GLU A 392 -3.14 -13.58 -10.65
C GLU A 392 -1.61 -13.51 -10.69
N THR A 393 -1.06 -12.34 -11.05
CA THR A 393 0.39 -12.12 -11.21
C THR A 393 1.05 -11.46 -10.01
N ASP A 394 0.34 -11.39 -8.87
CA ASP A 394 0.90 -10.83 -7.64
C ASP A 394 2.12 -11.63 -7.17
N ARG A 395 3.20 -10.89 -6.89
CA ARG A 395 4.47 -11.43 -6.39
C ARG A 395 4.86 -10.89 -5.01
N LEU A 396 4.03 -10.05 -4.41
CA LEU A 396 4.19 -9.57 -3.04
C LEU A 396 3.22 -10.32 -2.12
N PHE A 397 1.95 -10.36 -2.48
CA PHE A 397 0.91 -11.11 -1.78
C PHE A 397 0.42 -12.23 -2.70
N LEU A 398 1.01 -13.41 -2.56
CA LEU A 398 0.80 -14.49 -3.51
C LEU A 398 -0.67 -14.93 -3.52
N PRO A 399 -1.24 -15.35 -4.67
CA PRO A 399 -2.62 -15.86 -4.73
C PRO A 399 -2.91 -17.01 -3.77
N ALA A 400 -1.88 -17.77 -3.36
CA ALA A 400 -2.00 -18.80 -2.34
C ALA A 400 -2.38 -18.26 -0.95
N GLU A 401 -1.96 -17.05 -0.60
CA GLU A 401 -2.25 -16.41 0.68
C GLU A 401 -3.72 -15.99 0.77
N SER A 402 -4.26 -15.42 -0.31
CA SER A 402 -5.69 -15.11 -0.42
C SER A 402 -6.55 -16.39 -0.40
N ARG A 403 -6.16 -17.44 -1.13
CA ARG A 403 -6.85 -18.74 -1.06
C ARG A 403 -6.87 -19.31 0.36
N ARG A 404 -5.74 -19.24 1.08
CA ARG A 404 -5.67 -19.68 2.47
C ARG A 404 -6.66 -18.95 3.38
N ILE A 405 -6.90 -17.66 3.15
CA ILE A 405 -7.92 -16.90 3.90
C ILE A 405 -9.31 -17.42 3.56
N ALA A 406 -9.66 -17.51 2.28
CA ALA A 406 -10.97 -17.98 1.83
C ALA A 406 -11.29 -19.41 2.31
N ASP A 407 -10.29 -20.31 2.30
CA ASP A 407 -10.47 -21.71 2.70
C ASP A 407 -10.66 -21.88 4.22
N LEU A 408 -10.17 -20.94 5.03
CA LEU A 408 -10.14 -21.07 6.50
C LEU A 408 -11.18 -20.22 7.21
N VAL A 409 -11.67 -19.13 6.60
CA VAL A 409 -12.73 -18.30 7.18
C VAL A 409 -14.10 -18.97 6.95
N PRO A 410 -14.88 -19.28 8.01
CA PRO A 410 -16.18 -19.92 7.87
C PRO A 410 -17.14 -19.09 7.03
N GLY A 411 -17.71 -19.69 5.98
CA GLY A 411 -18.70 -19.03 5.12
C GLY A 411 -18.13 -17.95 4.21
N ALA A 412 -16.80 -17.83 4.09
CA ALA A 412 -16.18 -16.99 3.06
C ALA A 412 -16.54 -17.50 1.66
N GLU A 413 -16.65 -16.57 0.71
CA GLU A 413 -16.72 -16.94 -0.71
C GLU A 413 -15.40 -17.55 -1.18
N PRO A 414 -15.40 -18.44 -2.19
CA PRO A 414 -14.16 -18.85 -2.84
C PRO A 414 -13.36 -17.62 -3.28
N ALA A 415 -12.04 -17.66 -3.12
CA ALA A 415 -11.18 -16.55 -3.52
C ALA A 415 -11.38 -16.21 -5.01
N HIS A 416 -11.81 -14.99 -5.28
CA HIS A 416 -11.88 -14.46 -6.64
C HIS A 416 -10.48 -14.08 -7.11
N VAL A 417 -10.22 -14.16 -8.41
CA VAL A 417 -8.90 -13.86 -8.99
C VAL A 417 -9.05 -12.81 -10.08
N LEU A 418 -8.45 -11.64 -9.87
CA LEU A 418 -8.31 -10.62 -10.89
C LEU A 418 -7.21 -11.04 -11.87
N ARG A 419 -7.54 -11.09 -13.15
CA ARG A 419 -6.54 -11.30 -14.20
C ARG A 419 -5.91 -9.95 -14.53
N SER A 420 -4.63 -9.81 -14.25
CA SER A 420 -3.90 -8.57 -14.50
C SER A 420 -2.44 -8.88 -14.74
N ASP A 421 -1.83 -8.26 -15.74
CA ASP A 421 -0.38 -8.31 -15.93
C ASP A 421 0.34 -7.30 -15.01
N LEU A 422 -0.39 -6.49 -14.26
CA LEU A 422 0.17 -5.34 -13.53
C LEU A 422 0.73 -5.71 -12.15
N GLY A 423 0.75 -7.00 -11.79
CA GLY A 423 1.19 -7.49 -10.49
C GLY A 423 0.24 -7.08 -9.36
N HIS A 424 0.79 -6.91 -8.17
CA HIS A 424 0.06 -6.45 -6.99
C HIS A 424 -0.80 -5.19 -7.25
N ASP A 425 -0.31 -4.25 -8.06
CA ASP A 425 -1.04 -3.01 -8.40
C ASP A 425 -2.36 -3.26 -9.18
N GLY A 426 -2.66 -4.49 -9.61
CA GLY A 426 -3.92 -4.83 -10.28
C GLY A 426 -5.17 -4.39 -9.49
N PHE A 427 -5.15 -4.41 -8.15
CA PHE A 427 -6.30 -3.96 -7.35
C PHE A 427 -6.57 -2.44 -7.42
N LEU A 428 -5.60 -1.65 -7.89
CA LEU A 428 -5.71 -0.19 -8.08
C LEU A 428 -6.07 0.18 -9.52
N ILE A 429 -6.28 -0.80 -10.41
CA ILE A 429 -6.41 -0.55 -11.85
C ILE A 429 -7.55 -1.37 -12.47
N GLU A 430 -7.72 -2.63 -12.09
CA GLU A 430 -8.70 -3.55 -12.67
C GLU A 430 -10.12 -3.35 -12.11
N PHE A 431 -10.60 -2.09 -12.09
CA PHE A 431 -11.90 -1.74 -11.52
C PHE A 431 -13.08 -2.39 -12.26
N ASP A 432 -12.94 -2.68 -13.55
CA ASP A 432 -13.94 -3.39 -14.34
C ASP A 432 -14.16 -4.83 -13.85
N GLN A 433 -13.15 -5.45 -13.24
CA GLN A 433 -13.26 -6.77 -12.62
C GLN A 433 -13.62 -6.67 -11.13
N LEU A 434 -12.98 -5.77 -10.39
CA LEU A 434 -13.16 -5.64 -8.95
C LEU A 434 -14.51 -5.03 -8.55
N GLY A 435 -14.96 -4.02 -9.29
CA GLY A 435 -16.21 -3.31 -9.02
C GLY A 435 -17.43 -4.25 -8.96
N PRO A 436 -17.68 -5.07 -10.00
CA PRO A 436 -18.78 -6.03 -9.99
C PRO A 436 -18.74 -7.01 -8.82
N LEU A 437 -17.56 -7.49 -8.42
CA LEU A 437 -17.41 -8.39 -7.26
C LEU A 437 -17.88 -7.72 -5.96
N VAL A 438 -17.47 -6.47 -5.74
CA VAL A 438 -17.89 -5.69 -4.56
C VAL A 438 -19.40 -5.43 -4.59
N VAL A 439 -19.96 -5.03 -5.74
CA VAL A 439 -21.40 -4.79 -5.92
C VAL A 439 -22.20 -6.05 -5.62
N ASP A 440 -21.84 -7.18 -6.21
CA ASP A 440 -22.55 -8.44 -6.03
C ASP A 440 -22.48 -8.93 -4.59
N PHE A 441 -21.33 -8.78 -3.94
CA PHE A 441 -21.13 -9.16 -2.55
C PHE A 441 -22.02 -8.34 -1.60
N LEU A 442 -22.00 -7.00 -1.74
CA LEU A 442 -22.82 -6.09 -0.94
C LEU A 442 -24.33 -6.29 -1.20
N ALA A 443 -24.72 -6.54 -2.45
CA ALA A 443 -26.13 -6.78 -2.80
C ALA A 443 -26.69 -8.06 -2.14
N ARG A 444 -25.88 -9.12 -1.99
CA ARG A 444 -26.29 -10.37 -1.33
C ARG A 444 -26.55 -10.19 0.17
N ALA A 445 -25.85 -9.29 0.84
CA ALA A 445 -26.07 -9.01 2.27
C ALA A 445 -27.50 -8.52 2.53
N THR A 446 -27.97 -7.58 1.70
CA THR A 446 -29.34 -7.02 1.76
C THR A 446 -30.46 -8.06 1.61
N ARG A 447 -30.19 -9.23 1.00
CA ARG A 447 -31.20 -10.28 0.75
C ARG A 447 -31.27 -11.36 1.83
N SER A 448 -30.28 -11.44 2.72
CA SER A 448 -30.26 -12.44 3.79
C SER A 448 -30.89 -11.94 5.10
N GLY A 449 -31.22 -10.64 5.18
CA GLY A 449 -31.95 -10.02 6.30
C GLY A 449 -33.43 -9.72 6.03
N ALA A 450 -33.96 -10.13 4.86
CA ALA A 450 -35.38 -10.09 4.49
C ALA A 450 -35.90 -11.51 4.35
#